data_AF-A0A6P0DTP0-F1
#
_entry.id   AF-A0A6P0DTP0-F1
#
_cell.length_a   1.000
_cell.length_b   1.000
_cell.length_c   1.000
_cell.angle_alpha   90.00
_cell.angle_beta   90.00
_cell.angle_gamma   90.00
#
_symmetry.space_group_name_H-M   'P 1'
#
loop_
_entity.id
_entity.type
_entity.pdbx_description
1 polymer ?
#
loop_
_entity_poly.entity_id
_entity_poly.type
_entity_poly.pdbx_seq_one_letter_code
_entity_poly.pdbx_strand_id
1 'polypeptide(L)' 'FPGDIIMTGTPQGVGPVQPGDTIDVQIEAIGELSISVGRAAS' A
#
# COMPACT_ATOMS: atom_id res chain seq x y z
N PHE A 1 11.53 15.63 -11.75
CA PHE A 1 12.59 14.93 -12.52
C PHE A 1 12.01 13.66 -13.13
N PRO A 2 12.54 13.15 -14.25
CA PRO A 2 12.04 11.91 -14.83
C PRO A 2 12.13 10.76 -13.83
N GLY A 3 11.00 10.12 -13.53
CA GLY A 3 10.91 9.00 -12.59
C GLY A 3 10.55 9.39 -11.15
N ASP A 4 10.35 10.66 -10.84
CA ASP A 4 9.91 11.06 -9.50
C ASP A 4 8.48 10.62 -9.23
N ILE A 5 8.24 10.16 -7.99
CA ILE A 5 6.93 9.73 -7.50
C ILE A 5 6.50 10.67 -6.37
N ILE A 6 5.30 11.25 -6.50
CA ILE A 6 4.68 12.07 -5.47
C ILE A 6 3.51 11.29 -4.86
N MET A 7 3.55 11.06 -3.55
CA MET A 7 2.46 10.42 -2.82
C MET A 7 1.42 11.45 -2.42
N THR A 8 0.19 11.32 -2.91
CA THR A 8 -0.89 12.32 -2.72
C THR A 8 -1.59 12.26 -1.37
N GLY A 9 -1.21 11.29 -0.53
CA GLY A 9 -1.81 11.05 0.78
C GLY A 9 -2.90 9.97 0.76
N THR A 10 -3.38 9.64 1.95
CA THR A 10 -4.40 8.60 2.18
C THR A 10 -5.65 9.25 2.79
N PRO A 11 -6.86 8.79 2.44
CA PRO A 11 -8.08 9.15 3.18
C PRO A 11 -8.04 8.73 4.65
N GLN A 12 -9.13 9.02 5.36
CA GLN A 12 -9.36 8.49 6.71
C GLN A 12 -9.48 6.95 6.73
N GLY A 13 -9.24 6.34 7.90
CA GLY A 13 -9.36 4.90 8.10
C GLY A 13 -8.02 4.14 8.19
N VAL A 14 -6.91 4.86 8.37
CA VAL A 14 -5.59 4.24 8.62
C VAL A 14 -5.61 3.47 9.94
N GLY A 15 -5.10 2.24 9.93
CA GLY A 15 -5.01 1.34 11.08
C GLY A 15 -3.73 0.49 11.06
N PRO A 16 -3.47 -0.28 12.14
CA PRO A 16 -2.29 -1.13 12.24
C PRO A 16 -2.34 -2.30 11.25
N VAL A 17 -1.16 -2.75 10.84
CA VAL A 17 -0.94 -3.91 9.96
C VAL A 17 -0.05 -4.91 10.69
N GLN A 18 -0.33 -6.20 10.54
CA GLN A 18 0.36 -7.31 11.20
C GLN A 18 1.02 -8.26 10.18
N PRO A 19 2.10 -8.98 10.57
CA PRO A 19 2.66 -10.02 9.72
C PRO A 19 1.64 -11.10 9.37
N GLY A 20 1.57 -11.44 8.09
CA GLY A 20 0.57 -12.37 7.53
C GLY A 20 -0.63 -11.68 6.88
N ASP A 21 -0.80 -10.37 7.08
CA ASP A 21 -1.87 -9.61 6.41
C ASP A 21 -1.65 -9.54 4.90
N THR A 22 -2.75 -9.38 4.17
CA THR A 22 -2.74 -8.95 2.76
C THR A 22 -3.44 -7.61 2.65
N ILE A 23 -2.79 -6.64 2.03
CA ILE A 23 -3.31 -5.30 1.78
C ILE A 23 -3.68 -5.20 0.31
N ASP A 24 -4.97 -5.02 0.03
CA ASP A 24 -5.48 -4.77 -1.31
C ASP A 24 -5.82 -3.28 -1.49
N VAL A 25 -5.34 -2.71 -2.58
CA VAL A 25 -5.55 -1.31 -2.96
C VAL A 25 -6.07 -1.26 -4.39
N GLN A 26 -7.11 -0.47 -4.62
CA GLN A 26 -7.68 -0.25 -5.95
C GLN A 26 -7.79 1.24 -6.24
N ILE A 27 -7.38 1.63 -7.44
CA ILE A 27 -7.65 2.97 -7.98
C ILE A 27 -8.39 2.79 -9.29
N GLU A 28 -9.58 3.37 -9.37
CA GLU A 28 -10.41 3.33 -10.57
C GLU A 28 -9.61 3.80 -11.80
N ALA A 29 -9.76 3.06 -12.91
CA ALA A 29 -9.06 3.29 -14.18
C ALA A 29 -7.52 3.18 -14.16
N ILE A 30 -6.90 2.89 -13.02
CA ILE A 30 -5.44 2.63 -12.94
C ILE A 30 -5.18 1.14 -12.72
N GLY A 31 -5.82 0.53 -11.73
CA GLY A 31 -5.67 -0.90 -11.45
C GLY A 31 -5.66 -1.24 -9.96
N GLU A 32 -5.19 -2.45 -9.68
CA GLU A 32 -5.14 -3.05 -8.34
C GLU A 32 -3.71 -3.39 -7.93
N LEU A 33 -3.44 -3.27 -6.64
CA LEU A 33 -2.18 -3.62 -5.99
C LEU A 33 -2.49 -4.47 -4.76
N SER A 34 -1.94 -5.68 -4.71
CA SER A 34 -2.02 -6.57 -3.54
C SER A 34 -0.63 -6.77 -2.95
N ILE A 35 -0.51 -6.57 -1.64
CA ILE A 35 0.77 -6.64 -0.91
C ILE A 35 0.63 -7.62 0.25
N SER A 36 1.46 -8.67 0.25
CA SER A 36 1.58 -9.59 1.38
C SER A 36 2.58 -9.07 2.41
N VAL A 37 2.16 -9.01 3.68
CA VAL A 37 2.97 -8.46 4.77
C VAL A 37 3.81 -9.56 5.40
N GLY A 38 5.11 -9.52 5.16
CA GLY A 38 6.07 -10.42 5.80
C GLY A 38 6.33 -10.10 7.27
N ARG A 39 7.02 -11.01 7.97
CA ARG A 39 7.64 -10.66 9.25
C ARG A 39 8.75 -9.63 9.02
N ALA A 40 8.99 -8.78 10.02
CA ALA A 40 10.15 -7.90 10.01
C ALA A 40 11.43 -8.72 9.84
N ALA A 41 12.34 -8.24 8.99
CA ALA A 41 13.66 -8.84 8.86
C ALA A 41 14.41 -8.72 10.20
N SER A 42 15.11 -9.79 10.57
CA SER A 42 15.98 -9.86 11.76
C SER A 42 17.25 -9.04 11.61
#